data_AF-A0A1U7MVS2-F1
#
_entry.id   AF-A0A1U7MVS2-F1
#
_cell.length_a   1.000
_cell.length_b   1.000
_cell.length_c   1.000
_cell.angle_alpha   90.00
_cell.angle_beta   90.00
_cell.angle_gamma   90.00
#
_symmetry.space_group_name_H-M   'P 1'
#
loop_
_entity.id
_entity.type
_entity.pdbx_description
1 polymer ?
#
loop_
_entity_poly.entity_id
_entity_poly.type
_entity_poly.pdbx_seq_one_letter_code
_entity_poly.pdbx_strand_id
1 'polypeptide(L)'
;MNSEQLSKLFLPFEKLENTSGYVEGTGLGLAITQKLVKRMEGDINVESKPGKGSSFTIDLDVPTYPEYHEINFQKNQPKVFECQEHKNHNHKNISLQTTQIVSPPKEKLVYLYDLAMSGLINDLLEEVDELEKNDDIFIPFSQAIRQLSEKFQIQKIR
;
A
#
# COMPACT_ATOMS: atom_id res chain seq x y z
N MET A 1 -31.14 -8.84 6.03
CA MET A 1 -30.91 -9.84 4.97
C MET A 1 -31.36 -11.20 5.48
N ASN A 2 -31.79 -12.12 4.61
CA ASN A 2 -32.08 -13.51 5.00
C ASN A 2 -30.82 -14.39 4.88
N SER A 3 -30.88 -15.66 5.32
CA SER A 3 -29.73 -16.57 5.30
C SER A 3 -29.20 -16.87 3.87
N GLU A 4 -30.11 -17.01 2.89
CA GLU A 4 -29.73 -17.26 1.49
C GLU A 4 -29.04 -16.06 0.83
N GLN A 5 -29.34 -14.85 1.28
CA GLN A 5 -28.69 -13.64 0.82
C GLN A 5 -27.29 -13.47 1.39
N LEU A 6 -27.06 -13.95 2.63
CA LEU A 6 -25.74 -13.91 3.25
C LEU A 6 -24.73 -14.80 2.52
N SER A 7 -25.16 -15.96 2.01
CA SER A 7 -24.26 -16.83 1.23
C SER A 7 -23.89 -16.27 -0.14
N LYS A 8 -24.78 -15.48 -0.75
CA LYS A 8 -24.53 -14.83 -2.05
C LYS A 8 -23.78 -13.51 -1.95
N LEU A 9 -23.69 -12.94 -0.76
CA LEU A 9 -23.16 -11.59 -0.52
C LEU A 9 -21.70 -11.38 -1.01
N PHE A 10 -20.89 -12.44 -0.97
CA PHE A 10 -19.48 -12.41 -1.37
C PHE A 10 -19.23 -12.88 -2.80
N LEU A 11 -20.28 -13.27 -3.52
CA LEU A 11 -20.15 -13.66 -4.92
C LEU A 11 -19.98 -12.40 -5.79
N PRO A 12 -19.06 -12.43 -6.77
CA PRO A 12 -18.87 -11.31 -7.66
C PRO A 12 -20.11 -11.10 -8.53
N PHE A 13 -20.48 -9.83 -8.77
CA PHE A 13 -21.63 -9.42 -9.58
C PHE A 13 -23.01 -9.75 -9.00
N GLU A 14 -23.08 -10.34 -7.80
CA GLU A 14 -24.34 -10.55 -7.10
C GLU A 14 -24.80 -9.27 -6.40
N LYS A 15 -26.08 -8.92 -6.57
CA LYS A 15 -26.74 -7.80 -5.91
C LYS A 15 -27.96 -8.32 -5.17
N LEU A 16 -28.09 -7.96 -3.90
CA LEU A 16 -29.27 -8.32 -3.11
C LEU A 16 -30.42 -7.37 -3.46
N GLU A 17 -31.51 -7.88 -4.02
CA GLU A 17 -32.64 -7.08 -4.53
C GLU A 17 -33.57 -6.47 -3.47
N ASN A 18 -33.07 -6.19 -2.27
CA ASN A 18 -33.94 -5.90 -1.11
C ASN A 18 -33.90 -4.45 -0.60
N THR A 19 -33.21 -3.55 -1.28
CA THR A 19 -33.28 -2.11 -0.98
C THR A 19 -34.33 -1.45 -1.85
N SER A 20 -35.29 -0.79 -1.22
CA SER A 20 -36.29 0.07 -1.84
C SER A 20 -35.59 1.24 -2.55
N GLY A 21 -35.14 1.01 -3.79
CA GLY A 21 -34.39 1.95 -4.62
C GLY A 21 -33.32 1.26 -5.45
N TYR A 22 -33.14 1.74 -6.69
CA TYR A 22 -32.03 1.32 -7.53
C TYR A 22 -30.72 1.80 -6.89
N VAL A 23 -29.95 0.85 -6.37
CA VAL A 23 -28.60 1.13 -5.85
C VAL A 23 -27.61 0.86 -6.98
N GLU A 24 -26.94 1.92 -7.44
CA GLU A 24 -25.86 1.83 -8.42
C GLU A 24 -24.68 1.02 -7.87
N GLY A 25 -23.97 0.35 -8.78
CA GLY A 25 -22.79 -0.47 -8.44
C GLY A 25 -22.82 -1.86 -9.07
N THR A 26 -21.61 -2.40 -9.27
CA THR A 26 -21.34 -3.65 -10.00
C THR A 26 -21.41 -4.92 -9.14
N GLY A 27 -21.66 -4.80 -7.83
CA GLY A 27 -21.66 -5.96 -6.92
C GLY A 27 -20.28 -6.58 -6.67
N LEU A 28 -19.19 -5.83 -6.89
CA LEU A 28 -17.83 -6.34 -6.73
C LEU A 28 -17.18 -6.02 -5.38
N GLY A 29 -17.68 -5.01 -4.65
CA GLY A 29 -17.01 -4.48 -3.46
C GLY A 29 -16.73 -5.54 -2.39
N LEU A 30 -17.73 -6.33 -2.02
CA LEU A 30 -17.58 -7.35 -0.97
C LEU A 30 -16.74 -8.56 -1.43
N ALA A 31 -16.84 -8.95 -2.70
CA ALA A 31 -16.00 -9.99 -3.29
C ALA A 31 -14.51 -9.58 -3.30
N ILE A 32 -14.21 -8.31 -3.61
CA ILE A 32 -12.85 -7.77 -3.55
C ILE A 32 -12.36 -7.70 -2.10
N THR A 33 -13.19 -7.19 -1.20
CA THR A 33 -12.87 -7.05 0.23
C THR A 33 -12.53 -8.40 0.85
N GLN A 34 -13.35 -9.42 0.61
CA GLN A 34 -13.08 -10.78 1.11
C GLN A 34 -11.74 -11.32 0.58
N LYS A 35 -11.47 -11.15 -0.72
CA LYS A 35 -10.19 -11.57 -1.31
C LYS A 35 -8.99 -10.84 -0.68
N LEU A 36 -9.14 -9.55 -0.40
CA LEU A 36 -8.10 -8.74 0.22
C LEU A 36 -7.83 -9.20 1.65
N VAL A 37 -8.87 -9.31 2.46
CA VAL A 37 -8.77 -9.77 3.86
C VAL A 37 -8.16 -11.18 3.94
N LYS A 38 -8.57 -12.09 3.05
CA LYS A 38 -7.98 -13.44 2.98
C LYS A 38 -6.51 -13.44 2.57
N ARG A 39 -6.08 -12.51 1.70
CA ARG A 39 -4.66 -12.33 1.35
C ARG A 39 -3.85 -11.76 2.50
N MET A 40 -4.47 -11.02 3.40
CA MET A 40 -3.88 -10.53 4.64
C MET A 40 -3.97 -11.55 5.78
N GLU A 41 -4.27 -12.82 5.47
CA GLU A 41 -4.42 -13.90 6.44
C GLU A 41 -5.50 -13.63 7.51
N GLY A 42 -6.45 -12.73 7.20
CA GLY A 42 -7.56 -12.38 8.06
C GLY A 42 -8.86 -13.10 7.74
N ASP A 43 -9.90 -12.76 8.51
CA ASP A 43 -11.27 -13.22 8.29
C ASP A 43 -12.27 -12.05 8.26
N ILE A 44 -13.41 -12.28 7.60
CA ILE A 44 -14.50 -11.33 7.50
C ILE A 44 -15.83 -12.01 7.85
N ASN A 45 -16.49 -11.46 8.86
CA ASN A 45 -17.76 -11.94 9.39
C ASN A 45 -18.88 -10.92 9.12
N VAL A 46 -20.10 -11.40 8.92
CA VAL A 46 -21.27 -10.55 8.70
C VAL A 46 -22.43 -11.01 9.57
N GLU A 47 -23.02 -10.06 10.30
CA GLU A 47 -24.23 -10.26 11.08
C GLU A 47 -25.32 -9.32 10.56
N SER A 48 -26.45 -9.87 10.13
CA SER A 48 -27.58 -9.07 9.63
C SER A 48 -28.89 -9.56 10.23
N LYS A 49 -29.74 -8.62 10.64
CA LYS A 49 -31.13 -8.89 11.03
C LYS A 49 -32.06 -8.00 10.20
N PRO A 50 -33.11 -8.55 9.54
CA PRO A 50 -34.08 -7.73 8.83
C PRO A 50 -34.61 -6.57 9.69
N GLY A 51 -34.65 -5.37 9.12
CA GLY A 51 -35.11 -4.15 9.82
C GLY A 51 -34.13 -3.57 10.85
N LYS A 52 -32.97 -4.19 11.10
CA LYS A 52 -31.95 -3.70 12.06
C LYS A 52 -30.61 -3.34 11.41
N GLY A 53 -30.49 -3.51 10.10
CA GLY A 53 -29.23 -3.30 9.36
C GLY A 53 -28.32 -4.53 9.36
N SER A 54 -27.07 -4.30 8.95
CA SER A 54 -26.02 -5.32 8.85
C SER A 54 -24.72 -4.78 9.45
N SER A 55 -24.00 -5.61 10.20
CA SER A 55 -22.67 -5.35 10.75
C SER A 55 -21.65 -6.25 10.06
N PHE A 56 -20.51 -5.69 9.67
CA PHE A 56 -19.40 -6.39 9.04
C PHE A 56 -18.17 -6.24 9.94
N THR A 57 -17.57 -7.37 10.33
CA THR A 57 -16.41 -7.41 11.21
C THR A 57 -15.25 -8.03 10.45
N ILE A 58 -14.07 -7.42 10.55
CA ILE A 58 -12.85 -7.92 9.91
C ILE A 58 -11.84 -8.20 11.02
N ASP A 59 -11.33 -9.42 11.04
CA ASP A 59 -10.29 -9.87 11.95
C ASP A 59 -8.98 -9.94 11.18
N LEU A 60 -7.97 -9.18 11.59
CA LEU A 60 -6.66 -9.10 10.94
C LEU A 60 -5.57 -9.24 11.98
N ASP A 61 -4.62 -10.13 11.71
CA ASP A 61 -3.38 -10.18 12.48
C ASP A 61 -2.44 -9.09 11.95
N VAL A 62 -2.34 -8.01 12.71
CA VAL A 62 -1.47 -6.89 12.37
C VAL A 62 -0.25 -6.94 13.27
N PRO A 63 0.98 -6.89 12.72
CA PRO A 63 2.17 -6.83 13.53
C PRO A 63 2.09 -5.56 14.39
N THR A 64 2.01 -5.77 15.71
CA THR A 64 2.15 -4.67 16.65
C THR A 64 3.61 -4.28 16.65
N TYR A 65 3.92 -3.19 15.96
CA TYR A 65 5.19 -2.53 16.21
C TYR A 65 5.07 -1.90 17.60
N PRO A 66 5.87 -2.34 18.58
CA PRO A 66 5.92 -1.63 19.85
C PRO A 66 6.26 -0.18 19.54
N GLU A 67 5.57 0.73 20.24
CA GLU A 67 5.71 2.19 20.22
C GLU A 67 6.99 2.68 19.56
N TYR A 68 6.85 3.69 18.70
CA TYR A 68 7.94 4.52 18.17
C TYR A 68 9.02 4.66 19.24
N HIS A 69 10.05 3.81 19.16
CA HIS A 69 11.27 4.11 19.87
C HIS A 69 11.73 5.39 19.21
N GLU A 70 11.81 6.47 20.00
CA GLU A 70 12.77 7.51 19.70
C GLU A 70 14.04 6.78 19.29
N ILE A 71 14.44 6.92 18.03
CA ILE A 71 15.59 6.24 17.47
C ILE A 71 16.78 6.80 18.24
N ASN A 72 17.12 6.15 19.35
CA ASN A 72 18.41 6.34 19.98
C ASN A 72 19.38 5.68 19.02
N PHE A 73 20.02 6.51 18.19
CA PHE A 73 21.17 6.16 17.37
C PHE A 73 22.35 5.77 18.28
N GLN A 74 22.22 4.68 19.01
CA GLN A 74 23.34 4.00 19.62
C GLN A 74 23.99 3.16 18.54
N LYS A 75 24.91 3.83 17.86
CA LYS A 75 26.09 3.32 17.17
C LYS A 75 26.46 1.89 17.59
N ASN A 76 25.84 0.86 16.99
CA ASN A 76 26.47 -0.36 16.50
C ASN A 76 25.47 -1.47 16.10
N GLN A 77 25.61 -1.87 14.83
CA GLN A 77 25.18 -3.10 14.14
C GLN A 77 23.76 -3.15 13.54
N PRO A 78 23.65 -3.17 12.20
CA PRO A 78 22.39 -3.39 11.51
C PRO A 78 21.99 -4.87 11.55
N LYS A 79 20.84 -5.19 12.15
CA LYS A 79 20.15 -6.45 11.90
C LYS A 79 19.51 -6.40 10.52
N VAL A 80 19.99 -7.25 9.62
CA VAL A 80 19.48 -7.45 8.27
C VAL A 80 18.05 -8.00 8.34
N PHE A 81 17.09 -7.30 7.75
CA PHE A 81 15.77 -7.86 7.43
C PHE A 81 15.82 -8.37 5.99
N GLU A 82 15.66 -9.68 5.81
CA GLU A 82 15.70 -10.36 4.53
C GLU A 82 14.26 -10.50 4.00
N CYS A 83 13.90 -9.72 2.98
CA CYS A 83 12.65 -9.91 2.25
C CYS A 83 12.84 -11.07 1.26
N GLN A 84 12.16 -12.19 1.48
CA GLN A 84 12.26 -13.34 0.59
C GLN A 84 11.35 -13.16 -0.64
N GLU A 85 11.97 -13.02 -1.82
CA GLU A 85 11.28 -12.89 -3.10
C GLU A 85 10.54 -14.18 -3.51
N HIS A 86 9.24 -14.09 -3.76
CA HIS A 86 8.51 -15.11 -4.49
C HIS A 86 8.85 -15.02 -5.98
N LYS A 87 9.59 -16.01 -6.46
CA LYS A 87 10.01 -16.18 -7.85
C LYS A 87 8.80 -16.25 -8.78
N ASN A 88 8.65 -15.27 -9.69
CA ASN A 88 8.38 -15.59 -11.09
C ASN A 88 8.53 -14.39 -12.05
N HIS A 89 9.08 -14.71 -13.22
CA HIS A 89 9.18 -13.94 -14.47
C HIS A 89 10.34 -12.93 -14.63
N ASN A 90 11.39 -13.45 -15.27
CA ASN A 90 12.31 -12.81 -16.23
C ASN A 90 12.14 -11.30 -16.44
N HIS A 91 12.76 -10.49 -15.59
CA HIS A 91 13.24 -9.18 -15.96
C HIS A 91 14.69 -9.01 -15.52
N LYS A 92 15.48 -8.42 -16.41
CA LYS A 92 16.92 -8.20 -16.33
C LYS A 92 17.39 -7.88 -14.91
N ASN A 93 18.37 -8.66 -14.45
CA ASN A 93 19.17 -8.44 -13.25
C ASN A 93 19.55 -6.97 -13.10
N ILE A 94 18.87 -6.25 -12.23
CA ILE A 94 19.43 -5.11 -11.53
C ILE A 94 19.46 -5.57 -10.08
N SER A 95 20.65 -5.96 -9.65
CA SER A 95 20.97 -6.27 -8.26
C SER A 95 20.50 -5.10 -7.41
N LEU A 96 19.43 -5.30 -6.64
CA LEU A 96 19.08 -4.43 -5.53
C LEU A 96 20.22 -4.60 -4.51
N GLN A 97 21.30 -3.86 -4.70
CA GLN A 97 22.30 -3.70 -3.65
C GLN A 97 21.59 -2.92 -2.56
N THR A 98 21.16 -3.66 -1.54
CA THR A 98 20.50 -3.20 -0.31
C THR A 98 21.46 -2.31 0.49
N THR A 99 21.82 -1.17 -0.08
CA THR A 99 22.55 -0.11 0.59
C THR A 99 21.54 0.57 1.50
N GLN A 100 21.89 0.77 2.77
CA GLN A 100 20.98 1.31 3.78
C GLN A 100 20.42 2.66 3.31
N ILE A 101 19.16 2.67 2.92
CA ILE A 101 18.47 3.89 2.50
C ILE A 101 18.25 4.72 3.77
N VAL A 102 18.97 5.82 3.90
CA VAL A 102 18.77 6.78 4.98
C VAL A 102 17.62 7.70 4.58
N SER A 103 16.62 7.79 5.47
CA SER A 103 15.42 8.57 5.22
C SER A 103 15.69 10.07 5.47
N PRO A 104 15.34 10.97 4.53
CA PRO A 104 15.40 12.41 4.75
C PRO A 104 14.56 12.88 5.95
N PRO A 105 14.76 14.13 6.42
CA PRO A 105 13.93 14.73 7.46
C PRO A 105 12.43 14.63 7.12
N LYS A 106 11.60 14.43 8.15
CA LYS A 106 10.14 14.21 7.99
C LYS A 106 9.46 15.29 7.16
N GLU A 107 9.87 16.55 7.31
CA GLU A 107 9.35 17.69 6.55
C GLU A 107 9.58 17.52 5.04
N LYS A 108 10.80 17.14 4.66
CA LYS A 108 11.16 16.87 3.25
C LYS A 108 10.45 15.64 2.70
N LEU A 109 10.26 14.59 3.52
CA LEU A 109 9.51 13.39 3.11
C LEU A 109 8.04 13.65 2.79
N VAL A 110 7.36 14.43 3.64
CA VAL A 110 5.95 14.78 3.40
C VAL A 110 5.83 15.57 2.10
N TYR A 111 6.73 16.52 1.89
CA TYR A 111 6.75 17.32 0.66
C TYR A 111 6.97 16.46 -0.60
N LEU A 112 7.96 15.56 -0.57
CA LEU A 112 8.21 14.62 -1.68
C LEU A 112 7.02 13.69 -1.96
N TYR A 113 6.33 13.24 -0.92
CA TYR A 113 5.13 12.42 -1.05
C TYR A 113 4.00 13.18 -1.75
N ASP A 114 3.77 14.43 -1.37
CA ASP A 114 2.74 15.27 -1.97
C ASP A 114 3.03 15.52 -3.45
N LEU A 115 4.29 15.84 -3.81
CA LEU A 115 4.72 16.01 -5.20
C LEU A 115 4.52 14.73 -6.04
N ALA A 116 4.78 13.56 -5.45
CA ALA A 116 4.55 12.28 -6.11
C ALA A 116 3.05 12.04 -6.36
N MET A 117 2.21 12.34 -5.37
CA MET A 117 0.76 12.17 -5.46
C MET A 117 0.10 13.17 -6.42
N SER A 118 0.65 14.37 -6.56
CA SER A 118 0.19 15.36 -7.53
C SER A 118 0.71 15.13 -8.95
N GLY A 119 1.59 14.14 -9.16
CA GLY A 119 2.17 13.82 -10.46
C GLY A 119 3.19 14.85 -10.95
N LEU A 120 3.71 15.70 -10.06
CA LEU A 120 4.70 16.74 -10.36
C LEU A 120 6.12 16.14 -10.32
N ILE A 121 6.43 15.27 -11.29
CA ILE A 121 7.66 14.47 -11.28
C ILE A 121 8.91 15.34 -11.46
N ASN A 122 8.84 16.42 -12.23
CA ASN A 122 10.00 17.31 -12.42
C ASN A 122 10.39 17.99 -11.10
N ASP A 123 9.41 18.56 -10.40
CA ASP A 123 9.61 19.23 -9.11
C ASP A 123 10.10 18.23 -8.05
N LEU A 124 9.58 16.99 -8.08
CA LEU A 124 10.05 15.90 -7.23
C LEU A 124 11.52 15.55 -7.49
N LEU A 125 11.95 15.51 -8.76
CA LEU A 125 13.34 15.21 -9.09
C LEU A 125 14.28 16.36 -8.70
N GLU A 126 13.85 17.60 -8.85
CA GLU A 126 14.60 18.78 -8.42
C GLU A 126 14.79 18.80 -6.91
N GLU A 127 13.74 18.46 -6.15
CA GLU A 127 13.81 18.36 -4.69
C GLU A 127 14.72 17.20 -4.24
N VAL A 128 14.76 16.12 -5.01
CA VAL A 128 15.66 14.98 -4.79
C VAL A 128 17.12 15.35 -5.11
N ASP A 129 17.36 16.16 -6.14
CA ASP A 129 18.67 16.75 -6.46
C ASP A 129 19.17 17.67 -5.33
N GLU A 130 18.29 18.47 -4.74
CA GLU A 130 18.59 19.30 -3.57
C GLU A 130 18.99 18.44 -2.36
N LEU A 131 18.32 17.31 -2.11
CA LEU A 131 18.67 16.40 -1.03
C LEU A 131 20.07 15.79 -1.20
N GLU A 132 20.46 15.42 -2.42
CA GLU A 132 21.80 14.91 -2.72
C GLU A 132 22.88 15.99 -2.49
N LYS A 133 22.61 17.25 -2.85
CA LYS A 133 23.57 18.35 -2.64
C LYS A 133 23.78 18.70 -1.17
N ASN A 134 22.75 18.51 -0.34
CA ASN A 134 22.79 18.87 1.07
C ASN A 134 23.58 17.86 1.90
N ASP A 135 23.42 16.56 1.62
CA ASP A 135 24.20 15.51 2.29
C ASP A 135 24.26 14.24 1.43
N ASP A 136 25.47 13.76 1.17
CA ASP A 136 25.76 12.53 0.41
C ASP A 136 25.07 11.30 1.02
N ILE A 137 24.68 11.35 2.29
CA ILE A 137 23.94 10.29 2.98
C ILE A 137 22.59 9.96 2.31
N PHE A 138 22.00 10.91 1.58
CA PHE A 138 20.71 10.73 0.92
C PHE A 138 20.81 10.18 -0.49
N ILE A 139 22.01 10.06 -1.06
CA ILE A 139 22.23 9.51 -2.41
C ILE A 139 21.50 8.17 -2.63
N PRO A 140 21.52 7.18 -1.71
CA PRO A 140 20.80 5.92 -1.91
C PRO A 140 19.27 6.09 -1.98
N PHE A 141 18.72 7.02 -1.19
CA PHE A 141 17.29 7.35 -1.21
C PHE A 141 16.91 8.05 -2.51
N SER A 142 17.69 9.06 -2.88
CA SER A 142 17.49 9.84 -4.09
C SER A 142 17.58 8.98 -5.35
N GLN A 143 18.56 8.09 -5.42
CA GLN A 143 18.68 7.09 -6.49
C GLN A 143 17.47 6.15 -6.56
N ALA A 144 16.93 5.71 -5.42
CA ALA A 144 15.74 4.87 -5.39
C ALA A 144 14.51 5.61 -5.95
N ILE A 145 14.32 6.88 -5.60
CA ILE A 145 13.25 7.71 -6.15
C ILE A 145 13.42 7.89 -7.66
N ARG A 146 14.64 8.17 -8.15
CA ARG A 146 14.91 8.27 -9.60
C ARG A 146 14.57 6.98 -10.34
N GLN A 147 14.99 5.83 -9.81
CA GLN A 147 14.67 4.52 -10.40
C GLN A 147 13.16 4.26 -10.47
N LEU A 148 12.41 4.66 -9.44
CA LEU A 148 10.95 4.53 -9.43
C LEU A 148 10.29 5.46 -10.45
N SER A 149 10.75 6.71 -10.54
CA SER A 149 10.27 7.70 -11.50
C SER A 149 10.58 7.30 -12.95
N GLU A 150 11.75 6.73 -13.23
CA GLU A 150 12.11 6.22 -14.56
C GLU A 150 11.21 5.04 -14.98
N LYS A 151 10.90 4.13 -14.05
CA LYS A 151 10.00 2.99 -14.29
C LYS A 151 8.55 3.42 -14.54
N PHE A 152 8.15 4.62 -14.10
CA PHE A 152 6.79 5.11 -14.22
C PHE A 152 6.36 5.46 -15.66
N GLN A 153 7.27 5.37 -16.66
CA GLN A 153 6.97 5.56 -18.09
C GLN A 153 6.07 6.78 -18.37
N ILE A 154 6.59 7.97 -18.06
CA ILE A 154 6.00 9.27 -18.46
C ILE A 154 5.68 9.32 -19.98
N GLN A 155 6.29 8.44 -20.77
CA GLN A 155 6.15 8.38 -22.23
C GLN A 155 5.05 7.45 -22.78
N LYS A 156 4.18 6.85 -21.96
CA LYS A 156 3.08 6.00 -22.50
C LYS A 156 1.73 6.70 -22.66
N ILE A 157 1.63 7.99 -22.37
CA ILE A 157 0.43 8.77 -22.65
C ILE A 157 0.71 9.68 -23.85
N ARG A 158 0.59 9.12 -25.06
CA ARG A 158 0.33 9.88 -26.29
C ARG A 158 -0.62 9.11 -27.18
#